data_AF-A0A970HYU6-F1
#
_entry.id   AF-A0A970HYU6-F1
#
_cell.length_a   1.000
_cell.length_b   1.000
_cell.length_c   1.000
_cell.angle_alpha   90.00
_cell.angle_beta   90.00
_cell.angle_gamma   90.00
#
_symmetry.space_group_name_H-M   'P 1'
#
loop_
_entity.id
_entity.type
_entity.pdbx_description
1 polymer ?
#
loop_
_entity_poly.entity_id
_entity_poly.type
_entity_poly.pdbx_seq_one_letter_code
_entity_poly.pdbx_strand_id
1 'polypeptide(L)'
;LNSLVSQLVIIQQEDSLQRVAAMPESERNIFVANLINEITRAETEGRSTDYSDRYNLGRYYENERRFQGNIEQEGKWYFYNQAALTFGRTEFRRRYGDRKLEDNWRRANRVIVSSAQPGMTAAESEQNGNDGGETFTDHKNPEFYLRNLPLTDSLLQISNEKIAYASLNAGLAYSEKIGDNHRANETLESLLRRFPSHHLVPETLYTLYRINQTGSPAAAETYRQRLLERFPETEFAKILSDPEYYEKKLARGTMSGQLYNKAYNEYSEENFTAAISTIDEALNTDDDDMLLPKFMLLRAYSVAGISDEYAFRDELGRLIKQWPQTEEAIKAGEIIEFLNEKMPELKIEEETVMARELFLADTSSAHVFALVIPDPGFNINLATFDVISYNIDNYTNRNFRTESSLTDNRYIIITVSGFSSFSEAMDYYRKFRTETLIRNSAGKGMFAFVINNFNMDVLNKDKNPERYHLFFRNNYHPE
;
A
#
# COMPACT_ATOMS: atom_id res chain seq x y z
N LEU A 1 28.54 11.69 13.94
CA LEU A 1 29.17 10.37 13.79
C LEU A 1 28.18 9.20 13.73
N ASN A 2 27.29 9.02 14.72
CA ASN A 2 26.41 7.84 14.80
C ASN A 2 25.58 7.57 13.53
N SER A 3 25.07 8.64 12.90
CA SER A 3 24.29 8.57 11.66
C SER A 3 25.10 8.19 10.41
N LEU A 4 26.42 8.39 10.37
CA LEU A 4 27.26 7.92 9.26
C LEU A 4 27.59 6.44 9.46
N VAL A 5 28.00 6.06 10.68
CA VAL A 5 28.36 4.69 11.03
C VAL A 5 27.19 3.74 10.73
N SER A 6 25.95 4.14 11.05
CA SER A 6 24.77 3.33 10.73
C SER A 6 24.62 3.07 9.23
N GLN A 7 24.88 4.05 8.36
CA GLN A 7 24.76 3.88 6.91
C GLN A 7 25.88 2.99 6.35
N LEU A 8 27.11 3.18 6.82
CA LEU A 8 28.24 2.34 6.41
C LEU A 8 28.05 0.87 6.83
N VAL A 9 27.46 0.63 8.01
CA VAL A 9 27.11 -0.72 8.47
C VAL A 9 26.07 -1.35 7.55
N ILE A 10 25.04 -0.61 7.11
CA ILE A 10 24.05 -1.12 6.14
C ILE A 10 24.72 -1.53 4.84
N ILE A 11 25.58 -0.66 4.27
CA ILE A 11 26.30 -0.95 3.02
C ILE A 11 27.16 -2.21 3.19
N GLN A 12 27.98 -2.28 4.25
CA GLN A 12 28.86 -3.40 4.52
C GLN A 12 28.09 -4.72 4.72
N GLN A 13 26.95 -4.66 5.42
CA GLN A 13 26.11 -5.82 5.68
C GLN A 13 25.50 -6.34 4.38
N GLU A 14 24.84 -5.47 3.62
CA GLU A 14 24.17 -5.85 2.37
C GLU A 14 25.20 -6.32 1.32
N ASP A 15 26.37 -5.69 1.21
CA ASP A 15 27.47 -6.18 0.35
C ASP A 15 27.95 -7.57 0.74
N SER A 16 28.00 -7.87 2.04
CA SER A 16 28.39 -9.19 2.52
C SER A 16 27.32 -10.23 2.23
N LEU A 17 26.03 -9.89 2.40
CA LEU A 17 24.91 -10.75 2.06
C LEU A 17 24.85 -11.04 0.56
N GLN A 18 24.99 -10.02 -0.29
CA GLN A 18 25.05 -10.19 -1.75
C GLN A 18 26.23 -11.05 -2.19
N ARG A 19 27.41 -10.87 -1.57
CA ARG A 19 28.60 -11.69 -1.86
C ARG A 19 28.36 -13.17 -1.56
N VAL A 20 27.74 -13.48 -0.41
CA VAL A 20 27.42 -14.86 -0.03
C VAL A 20 26.30 -15.42 -0.90
N ALA A 21 25.31 -14.61 -1.25
CA ALA A 21 24.22 -15.00 -2.17
C ALA A 21 24.73 -15.37 -3.57
N ALA A 22 25.74 -14.64 -4.07
CA ALA A 22 26.34 -14.86 -5.39
C ALA A 22 27.24 -16.12 -5.47
N MET A 23 27.59 -16.75 -4.35
CA MET A 23 28.35 -18.00 -4.35
C MET A 23 27.50 -19.15 -4.89
N PRO A 24 28.10 -20.13 -5.60
CA PRO A 24 27.44 -21.40 -5.88
C PRO A 24 26.90 -22.04 -4.61
N GLU A 25 25.77 -22.74 -4.70
CA GLU A 25 25.09 -23.31 -3.52
C GLU A 25 26.00 -24.19 -2.66
N SER A 26 26.85 -25.01 -3.29
CA SER A 26 27.85 -25.84 -2.60
C SER A 26 28.86 -25.01 -1.80
N GLU A 27 29.40 -23.94 -2.39
CA GLU A 27 30.37 -23.05 -1.75
C GLU A 27 29.73 -22.23 -0.64
N ARG A 28 28.50 -21.76 -0.86
CA ARG A 28 27.70 -21.05 0.15
C ARG A 28 27.45 -21.91 1.38
N ASN A 29 27.07 -23.17 1.19
CA ASN A 29 26.83 -24.10 2.30
C ASN A 29 28.11 -24.41 3.09
N ILE A 30 29.25 -24.53 2.40
CA ILE A 30 30.56 -24.67 3.04
C ILE A 30 30.92 -23.41 3.85
N PHE A 31 30.68 -22.22 3.29
CA PHE A 31 30.92 -20.96 3.97
C PHE A 31 30.11 -20.85 5.27
N VAL A 32 28.81 -21.14 5.21
CA VAL A 32 27.91 -21.13 6.39
C VAL A 32 28.35 -22.17 7.43
N ALA A 33 28.71 -23.37 7.01
CA ALA A 33 29.19 -24.42 7.92
C ALA A 33 30.51 -24.01 8.63
N ASN A 34 31.44 -23.39 7.90
CA ASN A 34 32.68 -22.88 8.48
C ASN A 34 32.41 -21.76 9.49
N LEU A 35 31.49 -20.84 9.18
CA LEU A 35 31.09 -19.77 10.09
C LEU A 35 30.49 -20.32 11.40
N ILE A 36 29.60 -21.32 11.29
CA ILE A 36 29.02 -22.00 12.46
C ILE A 36 30.11 -22.69 13.30
N ASN A 37 31.06 -23.35 12.65
CA ASN A 37 32.18 -23.99 13.32
C ASN A 37 33.08 -22.98 14.05
N GLU A 38 33.35 -21.83 13.43
CA GLU A 38 34.13 -20.75 14.06
C GLU A 38 33.42 -20.17 15.28
N ILE A 39 32.12 -19.90 15.17
CA ILE A 39 31.31 -19.39 16.29
C ILE A 39 31.28 -20.42 17.42
N THR A 40 31.02 -21.69 17.10
CA THR A 40 30.98 -22.77 18.09
C THR A 40 32.33 -22.96 18.77
N ARG A 41 33.44 -22.90 18.00
CA ARG A 41 34.80 -22.97 18.56
C ARG A 41 35.07 -21.81 19.50
N ALA A 42 34.73 -20.58 19.11
CA ALA A 42 34.99 -19.42 19.94
C ALA A 42 34.16 -19.41 21.23
N GLU A 43 32.93 -19.90 21.19
CA GLU A 43 32.11 -20.15 22.39
C GLU A 43 32.77 -21.18 23.32
N THR A 44 33.25 -22.31 22.78
CA THR A 44 33.92 -23.36 23.58
C THR A 44 35.25 -22.90 24.17
N GLU A 45 35.94 -21.96 23.52
CA GLU A 45 37.19 -21.36 23.99
C GLU A 45 36.97 -20.24 25.03
N GLY A 46 35.72 -19.94 25.41
CA GLY A 46 35.39 -18.89 26.35
C GLY A 46 35.76 -17.47 25.86
N ARG A 47 35.99 -17.32 24.55
CA ARG A 47 36.24 -16.02 23.93
C ARG A 47 34.87 -15.39 23.66
N SER A 48 34.57 -14.28 24.32
CA SER A 48 33.47 -13.41 23.87
C SER A 48 33.80 -12.95 22.47
N THR A 49 33.11 -13.47 21.47
CA THR A 49 33.26 -12.98 20.11
C THR A 49 32.52 -11.66 20.02
N ASP A 50 33.05 -10.72 19.24
CA ASP A 50 32.34 -9.51 18.80
C ASP A 50 30.95 -9.86 18.19
N TYR A 51 30.79 -11.13 17.78
CA TYR A 51 29.55 -11.75 17.28
C TYR A 51 28.49 -12.02 18.38
N SER A 52 28.86 -12.49 19.58
CA SER A 52 27.90 -12.66 20.69
C SER A 52 27.37 -11.32 21.18
N ASP A 53 28.21 -10.28 21.14
CA ASP A 53 27.82 -8.92 21.50
C ASP A 53 26.95 -8.27 20.42
N ARG A 54 27.23 -8.51 19.12
CA ARG A 54 26.39 -8.04 18.00
C ARG A 54 25.06 -8.79 17.87
N TYR A 55 25.01 -10.09 18.15
CA TYR A 55 23.75 -10.86 18.18
C TYR A 55 22.82 -10.34 19.27
N ASN A 56 23.36 -10.05 20.46
CA ASN A 56 22.60 -9.45 21.56
C ASN A 56 22.19 -7.99 21.26
N LEU A 57 22.99 -7.24 20.51
CA LEU A 57 22.67 -5.89 20.05
C LEU A 57 21.59 -5.87 18.94
N GLY A 58 21.57 -6.86 18.05
CA GLY A 58 20.50 -7.07 17.07
C GLY A 58 19.15 -7.37 17.74
N ARG A 59 19.15 -8.24 18.75
CA ARG A 59 17.98 -8.48 19.64
C ARG A 59 17.54 -7.21 20.39
N TYR A 60 18.47 -6.34 20.78
CA TYR A 60 18.17 -5.06 21.43
C TYR A 60 17.37 -4.13 20.51
N TYR A 61 17.84 -3.88 19.28
CA TYR A 61 17.14 -2.99 18.33
C TYR A 61 15.84 -3.61 17.78
N GLU A 62 15.76 -4.93 17.64
CA GLU A 62 14.54 -5.62 17.21
C GLU A 62 13.47 -5.62 18.31
N ASN A 63 13.87 -5.75 19.59
CA ASN A 63 12.95 -5.62 20.72
C ASN A 63 12.58 -4.16 21.03
N GLU A 64 13.50 -3.19 20.89
CA GLU A 64 13.21 -1.77 21.08
C GLU A 64 12.15 -1.26 20.07
N ARG A 65 12.17 -1.78 18.84
CA ARG A 65 11.13 -1.52 17.82
C ARG A 65 9.81 -2.27 18.04
N ARG A 66 9.86 -3.51 18.57
CA ARG A 66 8.64 -4.31 18.84
C ARG A 66 7.87 -3.84 20.08
N PHE A 67 8.52 -3.20 21.05
CA PHE A 67 7.93 -2.97 22.37
C PHE A 67 7.79 -1.49 22.77
N GLN A 68 8.10 -0.52 21.90
CA GLN A 68 7.76 0.90 22.14
C GLN A 68 6.26 1.15 22.32
N GLY A 69 5.37 0.21 21.93
CA GLY A 69 3.92 0.33 22.07
C GLY A 69 3.23 -0.53 23.13
N ASN A 70 3.93 -1.43 23.85
CA ASN A 70 3.25 -2.51 24.59
C ASN A 70 3.68 -2.72 26.06
N ILE A 71 4.41 -1.78 26.66
CA ILE A 71 4.91 -1.91 28.06
C ILE A 71 3.76 -1.81 29.10
N GLU A 72 2.56 -1.40 28.72
CA GLU A 72 1.45 -1.16 29.67
C GLU A 72 0.51 -2.37 29.93
N GLN A 73 0.58 -3.46 29.17
CA GLN A 73 -0.47 -4.50 29.21
C GLN A 73 -0.23 -5.74 30.10
N GLU A 74 0.94 -5.94 30.69
CA GLU A 74 1.19 -7.09 31.58
C GLU A 74 1.72 -6.67 32.95
N GLY A 75 0.84 -6.74 33.96
CA GLY A 75 1.13 -6.90 35.39
C GLY A 75 2.08 -5.87 36.06
N LYS A 76 1.58 -5.14 37.06
CA LYS A 76 2.35 -4.11 37.81
C LYS A 76 3.63 -4.61 38.53
N TRP A 77 3.89 -5.92 38.64
CA TRP A 77 5.11 -6.45 39.26
C TRP A 77 6.14 -6.84 38.20
N TYR A 78 7.36 -6.31 38.36
CA TYR A 78 8.49 -6.46 37.43
C TYR A 78 8.77 -7.91 36.97
N PHE A 79 8.58 -8.90 37.84
CA PHE A 79 8.86 -10.31 37.52
C PHE A 79 7.70 -11.04 36.82
N TYR A 80 6.53 -10.41 36.68
CA TYR A 80 5.43 -10.95 35.88
C TYR A 80 5.39 -10.40 34.46
N ASN A 81 6.16 -9.36 34.18
CA ASN A 81 6.33 -8.81 32.84
C ASN A 81 7.55 -9.47 32.19
N GLN A 82 7.31 -10.42 31.28
CA GLN A 82 8.37 -11.18 30.59
C GLN A 82 9.33 -10.28 29.80
N ALA A 83 8.84 -9.16 29.27
CA ALA A 83 9.66 -8.19 28.54
C ALA A 83 10.60 -7.41 29.47
N ALA A 84 10.12 -6.96 30.64
CA ALA A 84 10.95 -6.31 31.65
C ALA A 84 12.01 -7.28 32.21
N LEU A 85 11.65 -8.56 32.38
CA LEU A 85 12.53 -9.62 32.84
C LEU A 85 13.67 -9.90 31.85
N THR A 86 13.35 -10.01 30.56
CA THR A 86 14.35 -10.20 29.49
C THR A 86 15.25 -8.98 29.33
N PHE A 87 14.69 -7.76 29.37
CA PHE A 87 15.47 -6.53 29.34
C PHE A 87 16.44 -6.44 30.53
N GLY A 88 15.97 -6.67 31.75
CA GLY A 88 16.80 -6.64 32.95
C GLY A 88 17.88 -7.72 32.99
N ARG A 89 17.58 -8.90 32.45
CA ARG A 89 18.56 -9.99 32.33
C ARG A 89 19.72 -9.60 31.40
N THR A 90 19.41 -8.93 30.30
CA THR A 90 20.40 -8.41 29.36
C THR A 90 21.24 -7.30 30.00
N GLU A 91 20.63 -6.35 30.71
CA GLU A 91 21.35 -5.29 31.45
C GLU A 91 22.24 -5.84 32.57
N PHE A 92 21.78 -6.85 33.30
CA PHE A 92 22.55 -7.51 34.35
C PHE A 92 23.80 -8.19 33.79
N ARG A 93 23.64 -8.94 32.69
CA ARG A 93 24.76 -9.54 31.96
C ARG A 93 25.72 -8.50 31.39
N ARG A 94 25.23 -7.36 30.89
CA ARG A 94 26.08 -6.27 30.41
C ARG A 94 26.97 -5.69 31.52
N ARG A 95 26.42 -5.48 32.71
CA ARG A 95 27.17 -4.87 33.83
C ARG A 95 28.07 -5.85 34.56
N TYR A 96 27.67 -7.12 34.64
CA TYR A 96 28.32 -8.09 35.52
C TYR A 96 28.82 -9.35 34.81
N GLY A 97 28.49 -9.58 33.54
CA GLY A 97 28.78 -10.82 32.81
C GLY A 97 27.89 -11.99 33.26
N ASP A 98 28.18 -13.20 32.76
CA ASP A 98 27.54 -14.42 33.27
C ASP A 98 28.12 -14.78 34.65
N ARG A 99 27.27 -14.78 35.68
CA ARG A 99 27.63 -15.07 37.07
C ARG A 99 26.95 -16.35 37.55
N LYS A 100 27.70 -17.23 38.22
CA LYS A 100 27.13 -18.38 38.94
C LYS A 100 26.33 -17.90 40.15
N LEU A 101 25.27 -18.63 40.49
CA LEU A 101 24.49 -18.39 41.70
C LEU A 101 25.30 -18.83 42.92
N GLU A 102 25.96 -17.88 43.56
CA GLU A 102 26.75 -18.10 44.78
C GLU A 102 26.73 -16.87 45.70
N ASP A 103 26.96 -17.08 46.99
CA ASP A 103 27.01 -15.99 47.96
C ASP A 103 28.22 -15.08 47.70
N ASN A 104 28.03 -13.76 47.88
CA ASN A 104 29.03 -12.72 47.59
C ASN A 104 29.44 -12.60 46.10
N TRP A 105 28.55 -12.94 45.16
CA TRP A 105 28.78 -12.88 43.70
C TRP A 105 29.27 -11.53 43.14
N ARG A 106 29.20 -10.43 43.91
CA ARG A 106 29.56 -9.06 43.48
C ARG A 106 30.98 -8.61 43.90
N ARG A 107 31.88 -9.50 44.30
CA ARG A 107 33.27 -9.14 44.67
C ARG A 107 34.22 -9.17 43.45
N ALA A 108 34.98 -8.08 43.25
CA ALA A 108 35.77 -7.85 42.03
C ALA A 108 37.06 -8.70 41.90
N ASN A 109 37.60 -9.27 43.00
CA ASN A 109 38.84 -10.05 42.98
C ASN A 109 38.63 -11.45 43.56
N ARG A 110 38.65 -12.49 42.72
CA ARG A 110 38.90 -13.87 43.16
C ARG A 110 39.61 -14.67 42.07
N VAL A 111 40.74 -15.27 42.43
CA VAL A 111 41.54 -16.19 41.61
C VAL A 111 40.73 -17.46 41.32
N ILE A 112 40.62 -17.80 40.03
CA ILE A 112 39.89 -18.97 39.51
C ILE A 112 40.82 -20.18 39.61
N VAL A 113 40.49 -21.14 40.48
CA VAL A 113 41.06 -22.49 40.42
C VAL A 113 39.98 -23.39 39.82
N SER A 114 40.28 -23.99 38.67
CA SER A 114 39.37 -24.88 37.96
C SER A 114 39.24 -26.22 38.69
N SER A 115 38.02 -26.69 38.88
CA SER A 115 37.72 -28.12 39.04
C SER A 115 36.46 -28.46 38.26
N ALA A 116 36.54 -29.58 37.53
CA ALA A 116 35.57 -30.08 36.58
C ALA A 116 34.48 -30.94 37.25
N GLN A 117 33.41 -31.18 36.46
CA GLN A 117 32.32 -32.19 36.59
C GLN A 117 31.05 -31.78 37.38
N PRO A 118 29.88 -32.40 37.15
CA PRO A 118 29.10 -32.41 35.89
C PRO A 118 27.57 -32.20 36.11
N GLY A 119 26.87 -31.81 35.04
CA GLY A 119 25.46 -32.11 34.71
C GLY A 119 24.35 -31.94 35.75
N MET A 120 23.35 -31.11 35.42
CA MET A 120 21.95 -31.40 35.73
C MET A 120 21.03 -30.67 34.75
N THR A 121 20.48 -31.47 33.84
CA THR A 121 19.33 -31.19 32.97
C THR A 121 18.08 -31.02 33.83
N ALA A 122 17.28 -30.00 33.54
CA ALA A 122 15.87 -29.98 33.90
C ALA A 122 15.09 -29.45 32.69
N ALA A 123 14.49 -30.39 31.97
CA ALA A 123 13.40 -30.16 31.05
C ALA A 123 12.10 -30.29 31.84
N GLU A 124 11.15 -29.41 31.57
CA GLU A 124 9.69 -29.52 31.68
C GLU A 124 9.15 -28.09 31.44
N SER A 125 8.10 -27.79 30.68
CA SER A 125 7.27 -28.45 29.68
C SER A 125 6.44 -27.35 29.02
N GLU A 126 6.11 -27.55 27.75
CA GLU A 126 5.22 -26.72 26.94
C GLU A 126 3.80 -26.59 27.52
N GLN A 127 3.09 -25.50 27.19
CA GLN A 127 1.98 -25.53 26.21
C GLN A 127 1.04 -24.31 26.37
N ASN A 128 1.00 -23.42 25.36
CA ASN A 128 -0.24 -23.08 24.61
C ASN A 128 -0.04 -21.91 23.63
N GLY A 129 -0.56 -22.08 22.40
CA GLY A 129 -1.08 -20.99 21.57
C GLY A 129 -0.36 -20.74 20.25
N ASN A 130 -0.77 -21.49 19.22
CA ASN A 130 -0.47 -21.30 17.80
C ASN A 130 -0.42 -19.82 17.34
N ASP A 131 0.74 -19.37 16.89
CA ASP A 131 0.86 -18.53 15.70
C ASP A 131 2.15 -18.94 14.94
N GLY A 132 2.00 -19.24 13.65
CA GLY A 132 2.94 -20.02 12.86
C GLY A 132 4.15 -19.24 12.37
N GLY A 133 5.13 -19.05 13.25
CA GLY A 133 6.50 -18.70 12.87
C GLY A 133 7.49 -19.54 13.66
N GLU A 134 8.06 -20.58 13.05
CA GLU A 134 9.17 -21.31 13.65
C GLU A 134 10.26 -20.31 14.06
N THR A 135 10.48 -20.20 15.37
CA THR A 135 11.51 -19.35 15.94
C THR A 135 12.86 -20.04 15.75
N PHE A 136 13.40 -19.97 14.53
CA PHE A 136 14.79 -20.32 14.23
C PHE A 136 15.72 -19.32 14.91
N THR A 137 15.89 -19.50 16.22
CA THR A 137 16.78 -18.70 17.07
C THR A 137 18.15 -19.36 17.25
N ASP A 138 18.32 -20.57 16.72
CA ASP A 138 19.57 -21.33 16.78
C ASP A 138 20.55 -20.86 15.70
N HIS A 139 21.52 -20.04 16.11
CA HIS A 139 22.63 -19.57 15.28
C HIS A 139 23.65 -20.67 14.94
N LYS A 140 23.44 -21.91 15.38
CA LYS A 140 24.19 -23.10 14.95
C LYS A 140 23.48 -23.87 13.84
N ASN A 141 22.27 -23.46 13.46
CA ASN A 141 21.54 -24.02 12.33
C ASN A 141 21.90 -23.25 11.03
N PRO A 142 22.30 -23.93 9.93
CA PRO A 142 22.56 -23.30 8.64
C PRO A 142 21.41 -22.44 8.10
N GLU A 143 20.15 -22.85 8.30
CA GLU A 143 18.95 -22.12 7.86
C GLU A 143 18.90 -20.69 8.42
N PHE A 144 19.48 -20.47 9.61
CA PHE A 144 19.57 -19.14 10.24
C PHE A 144 20.31 -18.13 9.35
N TYR A 145 21.38 -18.55 8.68
CA TYR A 145 22.20 -17.68 7.84
C TYR A 145 21.70 -17.57 6.42
N LEU A 146 21.00 -18.60 5.92
CA LEU A 146 20.51 -18.65 4.54
C LEU A 146 19.26 -17.79 4.33
N ARG A 147 18.40 -17.65 5.36
CA ARG A 147 17.10 -16.97 5.25
C ARG A 147 17.15 -15.53 4.73
N ASN A 148 18.14 -14.76 5.18
CA ASN A 148 18.24 -13.33 4.86
C ASN A 148 19.10 -13.05 3.62
N LEU A 149 19.54 -14.09 2.90
CA LEU A 149 20.33 -13.91 1.69
C LEU A 149 19.44 -13.49 0.52
N PRO A 150 19.85 -12.48 -0.26
CA PRO A 150 19.12 -12.07 -1.46
C PRO A 150 19.35 -13.06 -2.61
N LEU A 151 18.72 -14.24 -2.53
CA LEU A 151 18.91 -15.34 -3.49
C LEU A 151 18.06 -15.21 -4.77
N THR A 152 17.08 -14.31 -4.78
CA THR A 152 16.20 -14.05 -5.93
C THR A 152 16.38 -12.63 -6.43
N ASP A 153 16.05 -12.38 -7.70
CA ASP A 153 16.16 -11.05 -8.31
C ASP A 153 15.38 -9.97 -7.51
N SER A 154 14.21 -10.32 -6.99
CA SER A 154 13.40 -9.44 -6.15
C SER A 154 14.10 -9.09 -4.83
N LEU A 155 14.67 -10.08 -4.13
CA LEU A 155 15.40 -9.84 -2.89
C LEU A 155 16.71 -9.08 -3.14
N LEU A 156 17.37 -9.33 -4.27
CA LEU A 156 18.56 -8.61 -4.70
C LEU A 156 18.24 -7.13 -5.00
N GLN A 157 17.09 -6.86 -5.64
CA GLN A 157 16.63 -5.49 -5.84
C GLN A 157 16.38 -4.76 -4.52
N ILE A 158 15.72 -5.40 -3.54
CA ILE A 158 15.52 -4.83 -2.20
C ILE A 158 16.86 -4.54 -1.51
N SER A 159 17.83 -5.45 -1.63
CA SER A 159 19.18 -5.24 -1.09
C SER A 159 19.89 -4.07 -1.78
N ASN A 160 19.79 -3.97 -3.11
CA ASN A 160 20.36 -2.86 -3.90
C ASN A 160 19.75 -1.50 -3.53
N GLU A 161 18.43 -1.44 -3.32
CA GLU A 161 17.75 -0.22 -2.83
C GLU A 161 18.34 0.24 -1.50
N LYS A 162 18.49 -0.67 -0.51
CA LYS A 162 19.09 -0.32 0.78
C LYS A 162 20.50 0.22 0.63
N ILE A 163 21.32 -0.37 -0.24
CA ILE A 163 22.70 0.10 -0.49
C ILE A 163 22.68 1.47 -1.15
N ALA A 164 21.81 1.71 -2.14
CA ALA A 164 21.71 2.98 -2.83
C ALA A 164 21.32 4.13 -1.88
N TYR A 165 20.27 3.94 -1.08
CA TYR A 165 19.86 4.92 -0.05
C TYR A 165 20.93 5.12 1.02
N ALA A 166 21.55 4.04 1.51
CA ALA A 166 22.61 4.17 2.51
C ALA A 166 23.85 4.89 1.95
N SER A 167 24.19 4.67 0.68
CA SER A 167 25.31 5.33 0.01
C SER A 167 25.07 6.83 -0.16
N LEU A 168 23.86 7.23 -0.59
CA LEU A 168 23.48 8.64 -0.71
C LEU A 168 23.55 9.33 0.67
N ASN A 169 22.93 8.72 1.68
CA ASN A 169 22.93 9.25 3.05
C ASN A 169 24.32 9.30 3.67
N ALA A 170 25.19 8.33 3.38
CA ALA A 170 26.58 8.35 3.81
C ALA A 170 27.35 9.50 3.14
N GLY A 171 27.17 9.71 1.84
CA GLY A 171 27.76 10.83 1.10
C GLY A 171 27.35 12.19 1.68
N LEU A 172 26.05 12.39 1.92
CA LEU A 172 25.52 13.59 2.59
C LEU A 172 26.10 13.77 4.00
N ALA A 173 26.19 12.70 4.78
CA ALA A 173 26.76 12.77 6.12
C ALA A 173 28.25 13.12 6.11
N TYR A 174 29.02 12.61 5.15
CA TYR A 174 30.43 12.99 4.96
C TYR A 174 30.57 14.49 4.67
N SER A 175 29.79 15.03 3.73
CA SER A 175 29.88 16.46 3.37
C SER A 175 29.32 17.39 4.45
N GLU A 176 28.10 17.13 4.95
CA GLU A 176 27.37 18.09 5.79
C GLU A 176 27.73 17.99 7.27
N LYS A 177 27.99 16.77 7.78
CA LYS A 177 28.23 16.55 9.22
C LYS A 177 29.70 16.45 9.58
N ILE A 178 30.55 16.02 8.65
CA ILE A 178 31.98 15.80 8.88
C ILE A 178 32.82 16.84 8.13
N GLY A 179 32.34 17.35 7.01
CA GLY A 179 33.10 18.25 6.13
C GLY A 179 34.16 17.52 5.29
N ASP A 180 34.07 16.19 5.17
CA ASP A 180 34.98 15.38 4.35
C ASP A 180 34.42 15.21 2.94
N ASN A 181 34.60 16.25 2.13
CA ASN A 181 34.11 16.28 0.75
C ASN A 181 34.77 15.24 -0.16
N HIS A 182 36.01 14.81 0.16
CA HIS A 182 36.69 13.76 -0.59
C HIS A 182 35.95 12.43 -0.43
N ARG A 183 35.68 12.02 0.81
CA ARG A 183 34.90 10.79 1.09
C ARG A 183 33.48 10.88 0.59
N ALA A 184 32.87 12.06 0.63
CA ALA A 184 31.55 12.28 0.06
C ALA A 184 31.54 12.02 -1.45
N ASN A 185 32.50 12.60 -2.19
CA ASN A 185 32.65 12.38 -3.63
C ASN A 185 32.87 10.90 -3.96
N GLU A 186 33.82 10.23 -3.30
CA GLU A 186 34.07 8.79 -3.52
C GLU A 186 32.80 7.94 -3.34
N THR A 187 32.04 8.22 -2.28
CA THR A 187 30.83 7.45 -1.95
C THR A 187 29.72 7.68 -2.97
N LEU A 188 29.47 8.94 -3.35
CA LEU A 188 28.41 9.31 -4.28
C LEU A 188 28.76 8.91 -5.73
N GLU A 189 30.02 9.01 -6.15
CA GLU A 189 30.48 8.49 -7.45
C GLU A 189 30.37 6.97 -7.53
N SER A 190 30.64 6.26 -6.42
CA SER A 190 30.43 4.82 -6.34
C SER A 190 28.94 4.46 -6.52
N LEU A 191 28.02 5.22 -5.92
CA LEU A 191 26.57 5.08 -6.13
C LEU A 191 26.23 5.24 -7.61
N LEU A 192 26.69 6.32 -8.26
CA LEU A 192 26.42 6.57 -9.68
C LEU A 192 26.95 5.48 -10.61
N ARG A 193 28.11 4.90 -10.28
CA ARG A 193 28.70 3.81 -11.05
C ARG A 193 27.97 2.49 -10.85
N ARG A 194 27.56 2.19 -9.60
CA ARG A 194 26.89 0.94 -9.25
C ARG A 194 25.42 0.92 -9.67
N PHE A 195 24.75 2.07 -9.62
CA PHE A 195 23.32 2.20 -9.92
C PHE A 195 23.04 3.35 -10.92
N PRO A 196 23.53 3.25 -12.17
CA PRO A 196 23.50 4.35 -13.14
C PRO A 196 22.10 4.74 -13.64
N SER A 197 21.09 3.90 -13.40
CA SER A 197 19.68 4.12 -13.77
C SER A 197 18.74 4.20 -12.57
N HIS A 198 19.28 4.34 -11.35
CA HIS A 198 18.46 4.50 -10.15
C HIS A 198 17.73 5.83 -10.14
N HIS A 199 16.56 5.87 -9.53
CA HIS A 199 15.82 7.12 -9.34
C HIS A 199 16.53 8.14 -8.42
N LEU A 200 17.60 7.73 -7.70
CA LEU A 200 18.42 8.60 -6.84
C LEU A 200 19.57 9.28 -7.59
N VAL A 201 19.80 8.92 -8.86
CA VAL A 201 20.87 9.50 -9.67
C VAL A 201 20.76 11.03 -9.80
N PRO A 202 19.57 11.63 -10.04
CA PRO A 202 19.44 13.08 -10.14
C PRO A 202 19.85 13.81 -8.85
N GLU A 203 19.38 13.32 -7.70
CA GLU A 203 19.74 13.86 -6.38
C GLU A 203 21.23 13.72 -6.08
N THR A 204 21.82 12.57 -6.44
CA THR A 204 23.24 12.31 -6.27
C THR A 204 24.09 13.25 -7.11
N LEU A 205 23.73 13.48 -8.38
CA LEU A 205 24.42 14.42 -9.28
C LEU A 205 24.32 15.86 -8.77
N TYR A 206 23.14 16.27 -8.30
CA TYR A 206 22.95 17.59 -7.70
C TYR A 206 23.80 17.78 -6.44
N THR A 207 23.85 16.77 -5.59
CA THR A 207 24.68 16.78 -4.38
C THR A 207 26.16 16.88 -4.71
N LEU A 208 26.64 16.09 -5.67
CA LEU A 208 28.01 16.17 -6.17
C LEU A 208 28.33 17.54 -6.78
N TYR A 209 27.41 18.14 -7.55
CA TYR A 209 27.58 19.51 -8.03
C TYR A 209 27.80 20.49 -6.87
N ARG A 210 26.92 20.48 -5.86
CA ARG A 210 26.99 21.38 -4.70
C ARG A 210 28.30 21.24 -3.93
N ILE A 211 28.73 20.00 -3.65
CA ILE A 211 29.95 19.73 -2.88
C ILE A 211 31.21 20.24 -3.59
N ASN A 212 31.23 20.19 -4.93
CA ASN A 212 32.41 20.53 -5.72
C ASN A 212 32.48 22.00 -6.17
N GLN A 213 31.48 22.84 -5.89
CA GLN A 213 31.43 24.24 -6.36
C GLN A 213 32.65 25.06 -5.94
N THR A 214 33.12 24.90 -4.71
CA THR A 214 34.20 25.73 -4.14
C THR A 214 35.57 25.09 -4.32
N GLY A 215 35.67 23.76 -4.29
CA GLY A 215 36.95 23.04 -4.34
C GLY A 215 37.36 22.57 -5.75
N SER A 216 36.40 22.27 -6.63
CA SER A 216 36.69 21.75 -7.98
C SER A 216 35.59 22.15 -8.97
N PRO A 217 35.57 23.41 -9.43
CA PRO A 217 34.51 23.94 -10.29
C PRO A 217 34.32 23.16 -11.60
N ALA A 218 35.39 22.62 -12.18
CA ALA A 218 35.31 21.80 -13.39
C ALA A 218 34.56 20.47 -13.17
N ALA A 219 34.76 19.83 -12.00
CA ALA A 219 34.03 18.62 -11.63
C ALA A 219 32.55 18.95 -11.35
N ALA A 220 32.29 20.06 -10.64
CA ALA A 220 30.93 20.53 -10.41
C ALA A 220 30.18 20.73 -11.74
N GLU A 221 30.79 21.42 -12.70
CA GLU A 221 30.19 21.67 -14.02
C GLU A 221 29.89 20.36 -14.77
N THR A 222 30.77 19.36 -14.65
CA THR A 222 30.54 18.04 -15.24
C THR A 222 29.28 17.38 -14.67
N TYR A 223 29.06 17.44 -13.35
CA TYR A 223 27.87 16.90 -12.71
C TYR A 223 26.60 17.66 -13.07
N ARG A 224 26.69 18.99 -13.15
CA ARG A 224 25.61 19.87 -13.60
C ARG A 224 25.18 19.52 -15.03
N GLN A 225 26.11 19.44 -15.97
CA GLN A 225 25.81 19.12 -17.37
C GLN A 225 25.12 17.76 -17.48
N ARG A 226 25.67 16.75 -16.81
CA ARG A 226 25.10 15.39 -16.81
C ARG A 226 23.69 15.35 -16.21
N LEU A 227 23.39 16.18 -15.21
CA LEU A 227 22.05 16.32 -14.64
C LEU A 227 21.08 16.99 -15.61
N LEU A 228 21.49 18.10 -16.23
CA LEU A 228 20.67 18.87 -17.17
C LEU A 228 20.39 18.10 -18.47
N GLU A 229 21.37 17.38 -19.00
CA GLU A 229 21.25 16.63 -20.25
C GLU A 229 20.38 15.38 -20.10
N ARG A 230 20.54 14.65 -18.98
CA ARG A 230 19.91 13.34 -18.82
C ARG A 230 18.61 13.39 -18.01
N PHE A 231 18.42 14.41 -17.18
CA PHE A 231 17.26 14.53 -16.30
C PHE A 231 16.67 15.95 -16.27
N PRO A 232 16.41 16.59 -17.43
CA PRO A 232 15.97 17.98 -17.52
C PRO A 232 14.68 18.27 -16.76
N GLU A 233 13.78 17.29 -16.66
CA GLU A 233 12.48 17.43 -16.01
C GLU A 233 12.53 17.37 -14.48
N THR A 234 13.66 16.94 -13.91
CA THR A 234 13.77 16.80 -12.45
C THR A 234 13.85 18.14 -11.75
N GLU A 235 13.30 18.22 -10.55
CA GLU A 235 13.36 19.41 -9.70
C GLU A 235 14.80 19.91 -9.52
N PHE A 236 15.75 18.98 -9.39
CA PHE A 236 17.17 19.31 -9.30
C PHE A 236 17.70 20.00 -10.57
N ALA A 237 17.31 19.53 -11.75
CA ALA A 237 17.69 20.17 -13.01
C ALA A 237 17.08 21.56 -13.14
N LYS A 238 15.79 21.72 -12.79
CA LYS A 238 15.10 23.02 -12.78
C LYS A 238 15.78 24.03 -11.85
N ILE A 239 16.18 23.62 -10.65
CA ILE A 239 16.94 24.43 -9.69
C ILE A 239 18.27 24.91 -10.30
N LEU A 240 18.94 24.06 -11.10
CA LEU A 240 20.22 24.44 -11.72
C LEU A 240 20.05 25.32 -12.96
N SER A 241 18.96 25.16 -13.71
CA SER A 241 18.70 25.92 -14.94
C SER A 241 18.16 27.33 -14.68
N ASP A 242 17.34 27.52 -13.65
CA ASP A 242 16.78 28.83 -13.30
C ASP A 242 17.11 29.18 -11.84
N PRO A 243 18.01 30.15 -11.60
CA PRO A 243 18.35 30.63 -10.26
C PRO A 243 17.15 31.13 -9.43
N GLU A 244 16.10 31.61 -10.10
CA GLU A 244 14.86 32.08 -9.47
C GLU A 244 13.82 30.97 -9.29
N TYR A 245 14.08 29.75 -9.78
CA TYR A 245 13.13 28.64 -9.73
C TYR A 245 12.62 28.38 -8.30
N TYR A 246 13.55 28.32 -7.35
CA TYR A 246 13.22 28.08 -5.95
C TYR A 246 12.45 29.26 -5.34
N GLU A 247 12.82 30.50 -5.66
CA GLU A 247 12.11 31.70 -5.20
C GLU A 247 10.70 31.79 -5.78
N LYS A 248 10.54 31.52 -7.08
CA LYS A 248 9.23 31.43 -7.76
C LYS A 248 8.37 30.33 -7.15
N LYS A 249 8.95 29.18 -6.80
CA LYS A 249 8.24 28.05 -6.17
C LYS A 249 7.82 28.36 -4.73
N LEU A 250 8.71 28.95 -3.93
CA LEU A 250 8.38 29.42 -2.58
C LEU A 250 7.33 30.53 -2.60
N ALA A 251 7.47 31.50 -3.51
CA ALA A 251 6.50 32.58 -3.68
C ALA A 251 5.13 32.02 -4.08
N ARG A 252 5.10 31.03 -5.00
CA ARG A 252 3.86 30.31 -5.36
C ARG A 252 3.24 29.57 -4.18
N GLY A 253 4.02 28.77 -3.44
CA GLY A 253 3.50 28.05 -2.26
C GLY A 253 2.99 29.01 -1.18
N THR A 254 3.67 30.14 -0.98
CA THR A 254 3.22 31.20 -0.06
C THR A 254 1.93 31.84 -0.53
N MET A 255 1.83 32.17 -1.82
CA MET A 255 0.62 32.75 -2.44
C MET A 255 -0.57 31.79 -2.36
N SER A 256 -0.35 30.51 -2.66
CA SER A 256 -1.39 29.48 -2.55
C SER A 256 -1.89 29.30 -1.13
N GLY A 257 -0.98 29.26 -0.14
CA GLY A 257 -1.37 29.26 1.27
C GLY A 257 -2.15 30.51 1.69
N GLN A 258 -1.79 31.69 1.16
CA GLN A 258 -2.55 32.93 1.39
C GLN A 258 -3.94 32.88 0.76
N LEU A 259 -4.06 32.39 -0.48
CA LEU A 259 -5.34 32.20 -1.17
C LEU A 259 -6.21 31.19 -0.44
N TYR A 260 -5.64 30.09 0.07
CA TYR A 260 -6.37 29.10 0.84
C TYR A 260 -6.92 29.69 2.13
N ASN A 261 -6.09 30.41 2.89
CA ASN A 261 -6.54 31.09 4.10
C ASN A 261 -7.63 32.12 3.81
N LYS A 262 -7.50 32.88 2.72
CA LYS A 262 -8.53 33.83 2.28
C LYS A 262 -9.84 33.12 1.95
N ALA A 263 -9.81 32.09 1.10
CA ALA A 263 -10.99 31.30 0.74
C ALA A 263 -11.64 30.64 1.96
N TYR A 264 -10.83 30.14 2.90
CA TYR A 264 -11.33 29.53 4.13
C TYR A 264 -12.00 30.54 5.05
N ASN A 265 -11.47 31.77 5.16
CA ASN A 265 -12.09 32.84 5.91
C ASN A 265 -13.41 33.27 5.25
N GLU A 266 -13.43 33.44 3.93
CA GLU A 266 -14.66 33.75 3.18
C GLU A 266 -15.73 32.66 3.37
N TYR A 267 -15.34 31.39 3.32
CA TYR A 267 -16.23 30.27 3.64
C TYR A 267 -16.74 30.31 5.09
N SER A 268 -15.85 30.56 6.05
CA SER A 268 -16.19 30.61 7.49
C SER A 268 -17.11 31.78 7.85
N GLU A 269 -17.07 32.84 7.06
CA GLU A 269 -17.97 33.99 7.14
C GLU A 269 -19.27 33.80 6.32
N GLU A 270 -19.51 32.60 5.79
CA GLU A 270 -20.65 32.24 4.92
C GLU A 270 -20.69 33.04 3.59
N ASN A 271 -19.59 33.69 3.21
CA ASN A 271 -19.42 34.40 1.95
C ASN A 271 -19.04 33.42 0.82
N PHE A 272 -19.90 32.43 0.57
CA PHE A 272 -19.61 31.29 -0.31
C PHE A 272 -19.29 31.66 -1.77
N THR A 273 -19.93 32.69 -2.32
CA THR A 273 -19.64 33.16 -3.68
C THR A 273 -18.23 33.77 -3.80
N ALA A 274 -17.79 34.49 -2.77
CA ALA A 274 -16.43 35.02 -2.69
C ALA A 274 -15.41 33.88 -2.53
N ALA A 275 -15.70 32.92 -1.64
CA ALA A 275 -14.86 31.74 -1.43
C ALA A 275 -14.66 30.97 -2.74
N ILE A 276 -15.73 30.68 -3.49
CA ILE A 276 -15.65 30.01 -4.80
C ILE A 276 -14.79 30.82 -5.78
N SER A 277 -14.97 32.15 -5.85
CA SER A 277 -14.16 32.99 -6.73
C SER A 277 -12.67 32.95 -6.39
N THR A 278 -12.32 32.99 -5.10
CA THR A 278 -10.92 32.89 -4.64
C THR A 278 -10.35 31.48 -4.92
N ILE A 279 -11.16 30.43 -4.79
CA ILE A 279 -10.76 29.07 -5.11
C ILE A 279 -10.53 28.90 -6.61
N ASP A 280 -11.44 29.40 -7.45
CA ASP A 280 -11.31 29.35 -8.91
C ASP A 280 -10.06 30.12 -9.38
N GLU A 281 -9.69 31.22 -8.71
CA GLU A 281 -8.40 31.90 -8.94
C GLU A 281 -7.22 30.95 -8.66
N ALA A 282 -7.21 30.27 -7.51
CA ALA A 282 -6.15 29.35 -7.12
C ALA A 282 -6.03 28.15 -8.07
N LEU A 283 -7.16 27.57 -8.48
CA LEU A 283 -7.21 26.41 -9.38
C LEU A 283 -6.71 26.72 -10.80
N ASN A 284 -6.71 27.99 -11.22
CA ASN A 284 -6.23 28.39 -12.54
C ASN A 284 -4.70 28.61 -12.62
N THR A 285 -3.97 28.50 -11.50
CA THR A 285 -2.56 28.95 -11.40
C THR A 285 -1.49 27.85 -11.45
N ASP A 286 -1.79 26.57 -11.18
CA ASP A 286 -0.83 25.46 -11.32
C ASP A 286 -1.52 24.09 -11.06
N ASP A 287 -1.08 23.00 -11.71
CA ASP A 287 -1.61 21.64 -11.53
C ASP A 287 -0.88 20.80 -10.45
N ASP A 288 0.28 21.28 -9.94
CA ASP A 288 1.20 20.51 -9.06
C ASP A 288 1.26 21.05 -7.61
N ASP A 289 0.19 21.70 -7.15
CA ASP A 289 0.09 22.22 -5.79
C ASP A 289 -0.59 21.22 -4.84
N MET A 290 0.10 20.86 -3.76
CA MET A 290 -0.39 19.95 -2.71
C MET A 290 -1.67 20.44 -2.01
N LEU A 291 -2.02 21.72 -2.14
CA LEU A 291 -3.25 22.30 -1.58
C LEU A 291 -4.47 22.15 -2.51
N LEU A 292 -4.31 21.76 -3.79
CA LEU A 292 -5.43 21.65 -4.74
C LEU A 292 -6.56 20.74 -4.24
N PRO A 293 -6.31 19.53 -3.68
CA PRO A 293 -7.38 18.70 -3.12
C PRO A 293 -8.16 19.42 -2.00
N LYS A 294 -7.47 20.22 -1.17
CA LYS A 294 -8.10 21.02 -0.10
C LYS A 294 -8.95 22.14 -0.66
N PHE A 295 -8.46 22.84 -1.69
CA PHE A 295 -9.24 23.85 -2.40
C PHE A 295 -10.52 23.25 -3.01
N MET A 296 -10.43 22.11 -3.67
CA MET A 296 -11.58 21.43 -4.27
C MET A 296 -12.60 20.98 -3.22
N LEU A 297 -12.15 20.47 -2.07
CA LEU A 297 -13.06 20.11 -0.98
C LEU A 297 -13.76 21.33 -0.38
N LEU A 298 -13.01 22.42 -0.16
CA LEU A 298 -13.57 23.69 0.32
C LEU A 298 -14.56 24.30 -0.70
N ARG A 299 -14.28 24.11 -1.99
CA ARG A 299 -15.18 24.52 -3.08
C ARG A 299 -16.48 23.76 -3.01
N ALA A 300 -16.42 22.43 -2.85
CA ALA A 300 -17.60 21.60 -2.69
C ALA A 300 -18.45 22.06 -1.50
N TYR A 301 -17.84 22.33 -0.34
CA TYR A 301 -18.55 22.90 0.81
C TYR A 301 -19.16 24.28 0.55
N SER A 302 -18.46 25.14 -0.20
CA SER A 302 -18.98 26.46 -0.56
C SER A 302 -20.15 26.36 -1.53
N VAL A 303 -20.09 25.45 -2.50
CA VAL A 303 -21.19 25.16 -3.43
C VAL A 303 -22.41 24.61 -2.69
N ALA A 304 -22.22 23.75 -1.70
CA ALA A 304 -23.30 23.26 -0.83
C ALA A 304 -24.04 24.40 -0.10
N GLY A 305 -23.38 25.54 0.15
CA GLY A 305 -23.98 26.70 0.80
C GLY A 305 -24.86 27.57 -0.11
N ILE A 306 -24.77 27.42 -1.44
CA ILE A 306 -25.45 28.31 -2.40
C ILE A 306 -26.21 27.58 -3.53
N SER A 307 -26.06 26.27 -3.62
CA SER A 307 -26.61 25.45 -4.70
C SER A 307 -27.38 24.26 -4.15
N ASP A 308 -27.77 23.34 -5.04
CA ASP A 308 -28.48 22.12 -4.67
C ASP A 308 -27.50 20.96 -4.34
N GLU A 309 -28.07 19.90 -3.80
CA GLU A 309 -27.33 18.71 -3.42
C GLU A 309 -26.69 17.99 -4.63
N TYR A 310 -27.22 18.19 -5.85
CA TYR A 310 -26.61 17.67 -7.07
C TYR A 310 -25.30 18.38 -7.39
N ALA A 311 -25.29 19.71 -7.36
CA ALA A 311 -24.09 20.50 -7.58
C ALA A 311 -23.02 20.21 -6.52
N PHE A 312 -23.42 20.07 -5.26
CA PHE A 312 -22.49 19.68 -4.20
C PHE A 312 -21.85 18.31 -4.48
N ARG A 313 -22.67 17.32 -4.83
CA ARG A 313 -22.21 15.96 -5.14
C ARG A 313 -21.29 15.92 -6.35
N ASP A 314 -21.58 16.69 -7.40
CA ASP A 314 -20.74 16.77 -8.60
C ASP A 314 -19.34 17.30 -8.26
N GLU A 315 -19.25 18.35 -7.44
CA GLU A 315 -17.96 18.89 -6.98
C GLU A 315 -17.14 17.87 -6.16
N LEU A 316 -17.81 17.12 -5.27
CA LEU A 316 -17.16 16.01 -4.55
C LEU A 316 -16.68 14.91 -5.50
N GLY A 317 -17.48 14.58 -6.52
CA GLY A 317 -17.13 13.58 -7.54
C GLY A 317 -15.92 13.99 -8.38
N ARG A 318 -15.83 15.27 -8.76
CA ARG A 318 -14.66 15.83 -9.47
C ARG A 318 -13.38 15.69 -8.64
N LEU A 319 -13.45 16.01 -7.34
CA LEU A 319 -12.32 15.83 -6.41
C LEU A 319 -11.85 14.37 -6.36
N ILE A 320 -12.78 13.41 -6.19
CA ILE A 320 -12.44 11.98 -6.15
C ILE A 320 -11.78 11.53 -7.47
N LYS A 321 -12.32 11.97 -8.60
CA LYS A 321 -11.81 11.60 -9.93
C LYS A 321 -10.40 12.13 -10.18
N GLN A 322 -10.12 13.36 -9.76
CA GLN A 322 -8.84 14.02 -10.02
C GLN A 322 -7.77 13.63 -9.00
N TRP A 323 -8.13 13.41 -7.74
CA TRP A 323 -7.20 13.18 -6.62
C TRP A 323 -7.56 11.96 -5.75
N PRO A 324 -7.74 10.75 -6.32
CA PRO A 324 -8.37 9.60 -5.65
C PRO A 324 -7.66 9.05 -4.41
N GLN A 325 -6.39 9.41 -4.19
CA GLN A 325 -5.55 8.90 -3.09
C GLN A 325 -5.34 9.92 -1.96
N THR A 326 -6.04 11.05 -2.00
CA THR A 326 -5.91 12.13 -1.01
C THR A 326 -6.89 11.95 0.14
N GLU A 327 -6.56 12.48 1.32
CA GLU A 327 -7.47 12.48 2.47
C GLU A 327 -8.77 13.22 2.14
N GLU A 328 -8.68 14.28 1.34
CA GLU A 328 -9.81 15.06 0.86
C GLU A 328 -10.74 14.25 -0.05
N ALA A 329 -10.19 13.42 -0.94
CA ALA A 329 -11.00 12.52 -1.76
C ALA A 329 -11.65 11.41 -0.93
N ILE A 330 -10.97 10.87 0.06
CA ILE A 330 -11.58 9.91 1.00
C ILE A 330 -12.75 10.57 1.73
N LYS A 331 -12.56 11.79 2.24
CA LYS A 331 -13.61 12.58 2.89
C LYS A 331 -14.80 12.84 1.95
N ALA A 332 -14.52 13.19 0.70
CA ALA A 332 -15.55 13.40 -0.32
C ALA A 332 -16.36 12.12 -0.57
N GLY A 333 -15.70 10.96 -0.61
CA GLY A 333 -16.35 9.65 -0.73
C GLY A 333 -17.31 9.38 0.43
N GLU A 334 -16.86 9.59 1.68
CA GLU A 334 -17.71 9.43 2.86
C GLU A 334 -18.96 10.33 2.82
N ILE A 335 -18.80 11.58 2.36
CA ILE A 335 -19.94 12.51 2.22
C ILE A 335 -20.91 12.02 1.15
N ILE A 336 -20.41 11.56 0.00
CA ILE A 336 -21.25 10.99 -1.07
C ILE A 336 -22.02 9.76 -0.58
N GLU A 337 -21.39 8.88 0.20
CA GLU A 337 -22.06 7.72 0.81
C GLU A 337 -23.18 8.16 1.76
N PHE A 338 -22.91 9.13 2.63
CA PHE A 338 -23.94 9.70 3.51
C PHE A 338 -25.10 10.33 2.73
N LEU A 339 -24.80 11.07 1.65
CA LEU A 339 -25.83 11.64 0.77
C LEU A 339 -26.66 10.55 0.08
N ASN A 340 -26.04 9.44 -0.33
CA ASN A 340 -26.75 8.29 -0.91
C ASN A 340 -27.73 7.66 0.09
N GLU A 341 -27.36 7.57 1.37
CA GLU A 341 -28.24 7.02 2.41
C GLU A 341 -29.40 7.97 2.74
N LYS A 342 -29.13 9.28 2.80
CA LYS A 342 -30.14 10.29 3.15
C LYS A 342 -31.09 10.60 2.00
N MET A 343 -30.59 10.59 0.77
CA MET A 343 -31.30 11.03 -0.43
C MET A 343 -31.10 10.00 -1.56
N PRO A 344 -31.68 8.79 -1.41
CA PRO A 344 -31.54 7.73 -2.42
C PRO A 344 -32.11 8.14 -3.79
N GLU A 345 -33.05 9.08 -3.83
CA GLU A 345 -33.66 9.61 -5.06
C GLU A 345 -32.62 10.30 -5.96
N LEU A 346 -31.69 11.08 -5.39
CA LEU A 346 -30.61 11.74 -6.14
C LEU A 346 -29.76 10.71 -6.89
N LYS A 347 -29.39 9.64 -6.18
CA LYS A 347 -28.61 8.52 -6.74
C LYS A 347 -29.38 7.85 -7.88
N ILE A 348 -30.67 7.59 -7.68
CA ILE A 348 -31.52 6.95 -8.69
C ILE A 348 -31.63 7.82 -9.95
N GLU A 349 -31.76 9.14 -9.82
CA GLU A 349 -31.85 10.05 -10.95
C GLU A 349 -30.52 10.13 -11.71
N GLU A 350 -29.38 10.23 -11.01
CA GLU A 350 -28.04 10.20 -11.61
C GLU A 350 -27.82 8.91 -12.41
N GLU A 351 -28.10 7.76 -11.78
CA GLU A 351 -28.05 6.45 -12.44
C GLU A 351 -28.99 6.39 -13.64
N THR A 352 -30.15 7.05 -13.57
CA THR A 352 -31.11 7.14 -14.69
C THR A 352 -30.57 7.99 -15.85
N VAL A 353 -29.90 9.11 -15.58
CA VAL A 353 -29.26 9.94 -16.60
C VAL A 353 -28.15 9.15 -17.28
N MET A 354 -27.24 8.55 -16.51
CA MET A 354 -26.18 7.69 -17.05
C MET A 354 -26.75 6.54 -17.89
N ALA A 355 -27.83 5.92 -17.43
CA ALA A 355 -28.46 4.83 -18.18
C ALA A 355 -29.02 5.28 -19.54
N ARG A 356 -29.58 6.50 -19.63
CA ARG A 356 -30.08 7.08 -20.89
C ARG A 356 -28.96 7.37 -21.89
N GLU A 357 -27.77 7.72 -21.40
CA GLU A 357 -26.61 7.97 -22.26
C GLU A 357 -25.96 6.68 -22.77
N LEU A 358 -25.99 5.61 -21.95
CA LEU A 358 -25.33 4.34 -22.26
C LEU A 358 -26.20 3.39 -23.10
N PHE A 359 -27.50 3.31 -22.83
CA PHE A 359 -28.37 2.27 -23.41
C PHE A 359 -29.34 2.82 -24.45
N LEU A 360 -29.72 1.98 -25.41
CA LEU A 360 -30.63 2.34 -26.51
C LEU A 360 -31.92 1.53 -26.47
N ALA A 361 -33.05 2.21 -26.66
CA ALA A 361 -34.36 1.58 -26.72
C ALA A 361 -34.61 1.05 -28.12
N ASP A 362 -34.85 -0.25 -28.25
CA ASP A 362 -35.08 -0.94 -29.51
C ASP A 362 -35.98 -2.14 -29.27
N THR A 363 -37.10 -2.25 -29.98
CA THR A 363 -38.02 -3.39 -29.91
C THR A 363 -37.97 -4.29 -31.15
N SER A 364 -37.14 -3.93 -32.13
CA SER A 364 -36.98 -4.65 -33.40
C SER A 364 -35.98 -5.80 -33.31
N SER A 365 -34.91 -5.63 -32.51
CA SER A 365 -33.92 -6.68 -32.30
C SER A 365 -34.44 -7.83 -31.43
N ALA A 366 -33.82 -9.00 -31.59
CA ALA A 366 -34.03 -10.11 -30.68
C ALA A 366 -33.54 -9.74 -29.27
N HIS A 367 -34.35 -10.08 -28.28
CA HIS A 367 -34.03 -9.89 -26.86
C HIS A 367 -33.83 -11.24 -26.18
N VAL A 368 -33.06 -11.22 -25.09
CA VAL A 368 -32.97 -12.29 -24.11
C VAL A 368 -33.59 -11.83 -22.81
N PHE A 369 -34.06 -12.78 -22.01
CA PHE A 369 -34.46 -12.54 -20.63
C PHE A 369 -33.23 -12.66 -19.75
N ALA A 370 -33.09 -11.79 -18.75
CA ALA A 370 -32.03 -11.86 -17.76
C ALA A 370 -32.62 -11.75 -16.36
N LEU A 371 -32.30 -12.72 -15.50
CA LEU A 371 -32.50 -12.69 -14.07
C LEU A 371 -31.19 -12.28 -13.40
N VAL A 372 -31.24 -11.27 -12.54
CA VAL A 372 -30.08 -10.76 -11.81
C VAL A 372 -30.25 -11.03 -10.32
N ILE A 373 -29.20 -11.58 -9.71
CA ILE A 373 -29.12 -11.90 -8.29
C ILE A 373 -27.94 -11.11 -7.71
N PRO A 374 -28.18 -10.06 -6.90
CA PRO A 374 -27.14 -9.25 -6.26
C PRO A 374 -26.57 -9.94 -5.01
N ASP A 375 -26.14 -11.20 -5.17
CA ASP A 375 -25.50 -12.00 -4.13
C ASP A 375 -24.53 -12.98 -4.81
N PRO A 376 -23.22 -12.69 -4.84
CA PRO A 376 -22.24 -13.56 -5.49
C PRO A 376 -22.04 -14.89 -4.74
N GLY A 377 -22.48 -14.98 -3.47
CA GLY A 377 -22.49 -16.21 -2.68
C GLY A 377 -23.70 -17.11 -2.96
N PHE A 378 -24.66 -16.65 -3.76
CA PHE A 378 -25.81 -17.44 -4.14
C PHE A 378 -25.40 -18.66 -4.97
N ASN A 379 -26.09 -19.79 -4.80
CA ASN A 379 -25.78 -20.99 -5.55
C ASN A 379 -26.21 -20.85 -7.02
N ILE A 380 -25.28 -20.40 -7.87
CA ILE A 380 -25.49 -20.15 -9.30
C ILE A 380 -26.05 -21.38 -10.03
N ASN A 381 -25.56 -22.59 -9.72
CA ASN A 381 -26.00 -23.82 -10.37
C ASN A 381 -27.44 -24.15 -9.99
N LEU A 382 -27.81 -23.97 -8.73
CA LEU A 382 -29.18 -24.18 -8.25
C LEU A 382 -30.15 -23.20 -8.92
N ALA A 383 -29.80 -21.92 -8.95
CA ALA A 383 -30.59 -20.87 -9.59
C ALA A 383 -30.76 -21.13 -11.09
N THR A 384 -29.69 -21.54 -11.76
CA THR A 384 -29.71 -21.87 -13.20
C THR A 384 -30.63 -23.06 -13.45
N PHE A 385 -30.57 -24.08 -12.59
CA PHE A 385 -31.44 -25.25 -12.67
C PHE A 385 -32.92 -24.89 -12.45
N ASP A 386 -33.24 -23.96 -11.55
CA ASP A 386 -34.61 -23.49 -11.33
C ASP A 386 -35.19 -22.83 -12.59
N VAL A 387 -34.39 -22.00 -13.26
CA VAL A 387 -34.78 -21.37 -14.53
C VAL A 387 -34.96 -22.42 -15.64
N ILE A 388 -34.06 -23.42 -15.73
CA ILE A 388 -34.19 -24.51 -16.70
C ILE A 388 -35.46 -25.34 -16.43
N SER A 389 -35.75 -25.65 -15.17
CA SER A 389 -36.93 -26.43 -14.79
C SER A 389 -38.21 -25.69 -15.18
N TYR A 390 -38.29 -24.39 -14.89
CA TYR A 390 -39.40 -23.55 -15.34
C TYR A 390 -39.59 -23.58 -16.86
N ASN A 391 -38.49 -23.53 -17.63
CA ASN A 391 -38.55 -23.61 -19.10
C ASN A 391 -39.13 -24.95 -19.58
N ILE A 392 -38.68 -26.06 -19.00
CA ILE A 392 -39.15 -27.41 -19.35
C ILE A 392 -40.65 -27.57 -19.05
N ASP A 393 -41.10 -27.09 -17.90
CA ASP A 393 -42.47 -27.26 -17.44
C ASP A 393 -43.48 -26.39 -18.23
N ASN A 394 -43.07 -25.22 -18.69
CA ASN A 394 -43.98 -24.22 -19.28
C ASN A 394 -43.84 -24.07 -20.81
N TYR A 395 -42.72 -24.52 -21.40
CA TYR A 395 -42.39 -24.27 -22.81
C TYR A 395 -41.87 -25.54 -23.52
N THR A 396 -42.63 -26.64 -23.43
CA THR A 396 -42.28 -27.97 -23.97
C THR A 396 -41.93 -28.02 -25.45
N ASN A 397 -42.42 -27.06 -26.25
CA ASN A 397 -42.18 -26.97 -27.70
C ASN A 397 -41.12 -25.91 -28.07
N ARG A 398 -40.38 -25.37 -27.09
CA ARG A 398 -39.34 -24.34 -27.31
C ARG A 398 -37.98 -24.86 -26.86
N ASN A 399 -36.95 -24.51 -27.64
CA ASN A 399 -35.56 -24.82 -27.33
C ASN A 399 -34.87 -23.60 -26.71
N PHE A 400 -35.36 -23.15 -25.55
CA PHE A 400 -34.72 -22.03 -24.86
C PHE A 400 -33.37 -22.45 -24.28
N ARG A 401 -32.36 -21.60 -24.47
CA ARG A 401 -31.01 -21.80 -23.96
C ARG A 401 -30.81 -20.93 -22.73
N THR A 402 -30.51 -21.57 -21.59
CA THR A 402 -30.22 -20.91 -20.32
C THR A 402 -28.71 -20.90 -20.08
N GLU A 403 -28.16 -19.73 -19.75
CA GLU A 403 -26.75 -19.56 -19.39
C GLU A 403 -26.63 -18.74 -18.12
N SER A 404 -25.55 -18.91 -17.38
CA SER A 404 -25.28 -18.12 -16.19
C SER A 404 -23.85 -17.58 -16.19
N SER A 405 -23.68 -16.40 -15.60
CA SER A 405 -22.42 -15.69 -15.53
C SER A 405 -22.30 -14.89 -14.25
N LEU A 406 -21.08 -14.50 -13.89
CA LEU A 406 -20.78 -13.61 -12.78
C LEU A 406 -20.27 -12.28 -13.33
N THR A 407 -20.91 -11.18 -12.94
CA THR A 407 -20.56 -9.82 -13.33
C THR A 407 -20.05 -9.04 -12.12
N ASP A 408 -18.89 -8.41 -12.28
CA ASP A 408 -18.22 -7.57 -11.27
C ASP A 408 -17.93 -8.23 -9.92
N ASN A 409 -17.97 -9.57 -9.86
CA ASN A 409 -17.93 -10.32 -8.59
C ASN A 409 -19.03 -9.91 -7.59
N ARG A 410 -20.10 -9.26 -8.08
CA ARG A 410 -21.24 -8.75 -7.29
C ARG A 410 -22.58 -9.34 -7.73
N TYR A 411 -22.73 -9.62 -9.03
CA TYR A 411 -24.01 -10.02 -9.61
C TYR A 411 -23.91 -11.36 -10.31
N ILE A 412 -24.81 -12.28 -10.01
CA ILE A 412 -25.06 -13.45 -10.86
C ILE A 412 -26.13 -13.07 -11.87
N ILE A 413 -25.85 -13.29 -13.16
CA ILE A 413 -26.79 -13.04 -14.25
C ILE A 413 -27.11 -14.36 -14.93
N ILE A 414 -28.39 -14.71 -14.97
CA ILE A 414 -28.90 -15.91 -15.65
C ILE A 414 -29.73 -15.46 -16.84
N THR A 415 -29.27 -15.79 -18.04
CA THR A 415 -29.92 -15.39 -19.29
C THR A 415 -30.68 -16.55 -19.92
N VAL A 416 -31.85 -16.27 -20.47
CA VAL A 416 -32.63 -17.20 -21.29
C VAL A 416 -32.76 -16.61 -22.70
N SER A 417 -32.35 -17.38 -23.70
CA SER A 417 -32.34 -16.98 -25.12
C SER A 417 -33.12 -17.97 -25.99
N GLY A 418 -33.38 -17.60 -27.25
CA GLY A 418 -34.17 -18.40 -28.19
C GLY A 418 -35.58 -17.88 -28.44
N PHE A 419 -35.90 -16.67 -27.97
CA PHE A 419 -37.15 -15.99 -28.28
C PHE A 419 -37.20 -15.55 -29.75
N SER A 420 -38.35 -15.71 -30.36
CA SER A 420 -38.62 -15.34 -31.76
C SER A 420 -38.84 -13.85 -31.97
N SER A 421 -39.17 -13.10 -30.91
CA SER A 421 -39.42 -11.66 -30.95
C SER A 421 -39.27 -11.02 -29.58
N PHE A 422 -39.14 -9.69 -29.55
CA PHE A 422 -39.24 -8.89 -28.33
C PHE A 422 -40.54 -9.20 -27.55
N SER A 423 -41.66 -9.34 -28.25
CA SER A 423 -42.96 -9.65 -27.61
C SER A 423 -42.94 -10.98 -26.86
N GLU A 424 -42.25 -11.99 -27.38
CA GLU A 424 -42.14 -13.28 -26.72
C GLU A 424 -41.23 -13.21 -25.49
N ALA A 425 -40.09 -12.51 -25.59
CA ALA A 425 -39.21 -12.27 -24.45
C ALA A 425 -39.96 -11.51 -23.33
N MET A 426 -40.77 -10.53 -23.69
CA MET A 426 -41.55 -9.73 -22.72
C MET A 426 -42.70 -10.54 -22.08
N ASP A 427 -43.35 -11.43 -22.83
CA ASP A 427 -44.33 -12.37 -22.28
C ASP A 427 -43.68 -13.31 -21.26
N TYR A 428 -42.50 -13.85 -21.59
CA TYR A 428 -41.70 -14.63 -20.66
C TYR A 428 -41.37 -13.85 -19.39
N TYR A 429 -40.85 -12.61 -19.52
CA TYR A 429 -40.56 -11.73 -18.39
C TYR A 429 -41.76 -11.51 -17.47
N ARG A 430 -42.94 -11.23 -18.04
CA ARG A 430 -44.17 -10.98 -17.26
C ARG A 430 -44.67 -12.21 -16.51
N LYS A 431 -44.45 -13.41 -17.04
CA LYS A 431 -44.86 -14.68 -16.44
C LYS A 431 -43.85 -15.22 -15.43
N PHE A 432 -42.60 -14.81 -15.52
CA PHE A 432 -41.55 -15.26 -14.62
C PHE A 432 -41.70 -14.62 -13.24
N ARG A 433 -42.04 -15.42 -12.22
CA ARG A 433 -42.22 -14.98 -10.83
C ARG A 433 -41.05 -15.44 -9.97
N THR A 434 -40.04 -14.60 -9.83
CA THR A 434 -38.77 -14.92 -9.15
C THR A 434 -38.97 -15.47 -7.74
N GLU A 435 -39.84 -14.86 -6.94
CA GLU A 435 -40.09 -15.25 -5.54
C GLU A 435 -40.62 -16.68 -5.39
N THR A 436 -41.38 -17.16 -6.38
CA THR A 436 -41.97 -18.51 -6.36
C THR A 436 -41.13 -19.54 -7.11
N LEU A 437 -40.37 -19.11 -8.12
CA LEU A 437 -39.66 -20.00 -9.03
C LEU A 437 -38.22 -20.27 -8.60
N ILE A 438 -37.58 -19.30 -7.95
CA ILE A 438 -36.19 -19.42 -7.50
C ILE A 438 -36.15 -19.80 -6.02
N ARG A 439 -35.50 -20.93 -5.73
CA ARG A 439 -35.32 -21.40 -4.35
C ARG A 439 -34.39 -20.47 -3.58
N ASN A 440 -34.70 -20.20 -2.32
CA ASN A 440 -33.93 -19.31 -1.43
C ASN A 440 -33.88 -17.83 -1.90
N SER A 441 -34.87 -17.37 -2.65
CA SER A 441 -34.94 -16.00 -3.20
C SER A 441 -35.30 -14.90 -2.19
N ALA A 442 -35.84 -15.27 -1.03
CA ALA A 442 -36.34 -14.30 -0.05
C ALA A 442 -35.25 -13.32 0.43
N GLY A 443 -35.55 -12.02 0.34
CA GLY A 443 -34.67 -10.94 0.81
C GLY A 443 -33.41 -10.72 -0.03
N LYS A 444 -33.29 -11.34 -1.21
CA LYS A 444 -32.11 -11.25 -2.07
C LYS A 444 -32.14 -10.11 -3.09
N GLY A 445 -33.18 -9.27 -3.09
CA GLY A 445 -33.27 -8.13 -4.01
C GLY A 445 -33.17 -8.49 -5.49
N MET A 446 -33.59 -9.70 -5.86
CA MET A 446 -33.49 -10.18 -7.24
C MET A 446 -34.41 -9.37 -8.16
N PHE A 447 -33.94 -9.09 -9.37
CA PHE A 447 -34.71 -8.38 -10.40
C PHE A 447 -34.47 -9.00 -11.76
N ALA A 448 -35.35 -8.71 -12.71
CA ALA A 448 -35.25 -9.24 -14.05
C ALA A 448 -35.55 -8.16 -15.10
N PHE A 449 -35.11 -8.38 -16.32
CA PHE A 449 -35.39 -7.52 -17.46
C PHE A 449 -35.23 -8.31 -18.77
N VAL A 450 -35.64 -7.70 -19.88
CA VAL A 450 -35.24 -8.15 -21.21
C VAL A 450 -34.21 -7.20 -21.81
N ILE A 451 -33.28 -7.74 -22.58
CA ILE A 451 -32.12 -7.01 -23.10
C ILE A 451 -31.72 -7.54 -24.48
N ASN A 452 -31.42 -6.63 -25.41
CA ASN A 452 -30.89 -6.99 -26.73
C ASN A 452 -29.35 -7.14 -26.68
N ASN A 453 -28.76 -7.65 -27.76
CA ASN A 453 -27.31 -7.87 -27.81
C ASN A 453 -26.50 -6.58 -27.65
N PHE A 454 -26.95 -5.46 -28.24
CA PHE A 454 -26.26 -4.17 -28.12
C PHE A 454 -26.17 -3.71 -26.66
N ASN A 455 -27.30 -3.66 -25.96
CA ASN A 455 -27.33 -3.25 -24.56
C ASN A 455 -26.64 -4.27 -23.66
N MET A 456 -26.64 -5.55 -24.00
CA MET A 456 -25.87 -6.57 -23.27
C MET A 456 -24.36 -6.31 -23.38
N ASP A 457 -23.86 -5.94 -24.56
CA ASP A 457 -22.46 -5.57 -24.74
C ASP A 457 -22.09 -4.31 -23.95
N VAL A 458 -22.99 -3.33 -23.87
CA VAL A 458 -22.82 -2.14 -23.03
C VAL A 458 -22.82 -2.54 -21.54
N LEU A 459 -23.77 -3.37 -21.10
CA LEU A 459 -23.87 -3.86 -19.72
C LEU A 459 -22.62 -4.64 -19.31
N ASN A 460 -22.04 -5.45 -20.20
CA ASN A 460 -20.82 -6.19 -19.90
C ASN A 460 -19.60 -5.28 -19.69
N LYS A 461 -19.58 -4.10 -20.32
CA LYS A 461 -18.54 -3.07 -20.12
C LYS A 461 -18.81 -2.26 -18.85
N ASP A 462 -20.06 -1.86 -18.65
CA ASP A 462 -20.51 -1.03 -17.53
C ASP A 462 -20.54 -1.78 -16.19
N LYS A 463 -20.78 -3.10 -16.25
CA LYS A 463 -20.87 -4.04 -15.14
C LYS A 463 -21.91 -3.68 -14.06
N ASN A 464 -22.86 -2.80 -14.37
CA ASN A 464 -23.91 -2.35 -13.45
C ASN A 464 -25.32 -2.74 -13.97
N PRO A 465 -25.84 -3.94 -13.61
CA PRO A 465 -27.17 -4.37 -14.03
C PRO A 465 -28.32 -3.59 -13.38
N GLU A 466 -28.11 -2.95 -12.23
CA GLU A 466 -29.12 -2.08 -11.60
C GLU A 466 -29.39 -0.85 -12.46
N ARG A 467 -28.34 -0.26 -13.05
CA ARG A 467 -28.44 0.85 -14.01
C ARG A 467 -29.25 0.46 -15.23
N TYR A 468 -28.97 -0.70 -15.83
CA TYR A 468 -29.77 -1.20 -16.94
C TYR A 468 -31.23 -1.47 -16.53
N HIS A 469 -31.47 -1.98 -15.32
CA HIS A 469 -32.83 -2.20 -14.82
C HIS A 469 -33.65 -0.90 -14.71
N LEU A 470 -33.02 0.21 -14.30
CA LEU A 470 -33.65 1.55 -14.33
C LEU A 470 -34.01 1.96 -15.76
N PHE A 471 -33.08 1.80 -16.72
CA PHE A 471 -33.36 2.05 -18.14
C PHE A 471 -34.50 1.18 -18.65
N PHE A 472 -34.51 -0.10 -18.30
CA PHE A 472 -35.52 -1.07 -18.73
C PHE A 472 -36.92 -0.67 -18.25
N ARG A 473 -37.07 -0.33 -16.96
CA ARG A 473 -38.34 0.13 -16.41
C ARG A 473 -38.82 1.39 -17.11
N ASN A 474 -37.93 2.35 -17.37
CA ASN A 474 -38.34 3.60 -18.01
C ASN A 474 -38.77 3.47 -19.48
N ASN A 475 -38.21 2.49 -20.23
CA ASN A 475 -38.40 2.42 -21.69
C ASN A 475 -39.28 1.25 -22.15
N TYR A 476 -39.30 0.13 -21.43
CA TYR A 476 -40.02 -1.09 -21.83
C TYR A 476 -41.11 -1.51 -20.84
N HIS A 477 -41.05 -1.03 -19.60
CA HIS A 477 -42.03 -1.34 -18.54
C HIS A 477 -42.35 -0.10 -17.68
N PRO A 478 -42.85 0.99 -18.28
CA PRO A 478 -43.26 2.16 -17.51
C PRO A 478 -44.42 1.78 -16.58
N GLU A 479 -44.38 2.25 -15.34
CA GLU A 479 -45.43 2.03 -14.33
C GLU A 479 -46.74 2.76 -14.66
#